data_AF-A0A535KZW7-F1
#
_entry.id   AF-A0A535KZW7-F1
#
_cell.length_a   1.000
_cell.length_b   1.000
_cell.length_c   1.000
_cell.angle_alpha   90.00
_cell.angle_beta   90.00
_cell.angle_gamma   90.00
#
_symmetry.space_group_name_H-M   'P 1'
#
loop_
_entity.id
_entity.type
_entity.pdbx_description
1 polymer ?
#
loop_
_entity_poly.entity_id
_entity_poly.type
_entity_poly.pdbx_seq_one_letter_code
_entity_poly.pdbx_strand_id
1 'polypeptide(L)'
;EEFVKDETADQIIKALKEIEAVIPKPEPAVMITGYTGNSITLAVRYWVANRQQAAISEVIYSLRKVLPNADLAILEPAGNI
;
A
#
# COMPACT_ATOMS: atom_id res chain seq x y z
N GLU A 1 4.37 3.39 -16.52
CA GLU A 1 3.40 2.39 -16.04
C GLU A 1 2.02 2.81 -16.49
N GLU A 2 1.26 1.91 -17.10
CA GLU A 2 -0.16 2.11 -17.35
C GLU A 2 -0.93 1.62 -16.13
N PHE A 3 -1.75 2.48 -15.53
CA PHE A 3 -2.59 2.10 -14.42
C PHE A 3 -3.83 1.36 -14.94
N VAL A 4 -3.97 0.10 -14.57
CA VAL A 4 -5.21 -0.67 -14.75
C VAL A 4 -5.79 -0.92 -13.37
N LYS A 5 -6.94 -0.30 -13.08
CA LYS A 5 -7.50 -0.20 -11.72
C LYS A 5 -7.49 -1.52 -10.96
N ASP A 6 -8.08 -2.56 -11.54
CA ASP A 6 -8.22 -3.86 -10.89
C ASP A 6 -6.87 -4.58 -10.79
N GLU A 7 -6.07 -4.61 -11.86
CA GLU A 7 -4.77 -5.29 -11.86
C GLU A 7 -3.75 -4.63 -10.91
N THR A 8 -3.71 -3.30 -10.86
CA THR A 8 -2.82 -2.57 -9.95
C THR A 8 -3.25 -2.77 -8.50
N ALA A 9 -4.55 -2.74 -8.20
CA ALA A 9 -5.06 -3.01 -6.86
C ALA A 9 -4.76 -4.45 -6.42
N ASP A 10 -4.99 -5.45 -7.27
CA ASP A 10 -4.71 -6.85 -6.97
C ASP A 10 -3.22 -7.09 -6.67
N GLN A 11 -2.32 -6.50 -7.47
CA GLN A 11 -0.88 -6.60 -7.26
C GLN A 11 -0.44 -5.98 -5.92
N ILE A 12 -0.99 -4.81 -5.58
CA ILE A 12 -0.73 -4.17 -4.28
C ILE A 12 -1.22 -5.05 -3.14
N ILE A 13 -2.48 -5.53 -3.19
CA ILE A 13 -3.07 -6.37 -2.13
C ILE A 13 -2.29 -7.66 -1.97
N LYS A 14 -1.89 -8.30 -3.07
CA LYS A 14 -1.08 -9.52 -3.06
C LYS A 14 0.27 -9.28 -2.39
N ALA A 15 0.99 -8.23 -2.79
CA ALA A 15 2.28 -7.89 -2.20
C ALA A 15 2.19 -7.59 -0.70
N LEU A 16 1.09 -6.97 -0.25
CA LEU A 16 0.83 -6.73 1.17
C LEU A 16 0.55 -8.01 1.95
N LYS A 17 -0.18 -8.97 1.36
CA LYS A 17 -0.50 -10.26 1.99
C LYS A 17 0.72 -11.18 2.13
N GLU A 18 1.77 -10.97 1.33
CA GLU A 18 3.04 -11.72 1.39
C GLU A 18 3.99 -11.23 2.50
N ILE A 19 3.71 -10.06 3.10
CA ILE A 19 4.50 -9.46 4.17
C ILE A 19 4.07 -10.07 5.51
N GLU A 20 4.98 -10.75 6.20
CA GLU A 20 4.67 -11.45 7.47
C GLU A 20 4.15 -10.50 8.56
N ALA A 21 4.60 -9.25 8.54
CA ALA A 21 4.19 -8.23 9.50
C ALA A 21 2.77 -7.68 9.25
N VAL A 22 2.19 -7.90 8.06
CA VAL A 22 0.85 -7.44 7.70
C VAL A 22 -0.18 -8.50 8.12
N ILE A 23 -1.17 -8.06 8.89
CA ILE A 23 -2.27 -8.92 9.30
C ILE A 23 -3.20 -9.11 8.09
N PRO A 24 -3.46 -10.35 7.64
CA PRO A 24 -4.29 -10.60 6.46
C PRO A 24 -5.77 -10.28 6.70
N LYS A 25 -6.20 -10.21 7.97
CA LYS A 25 -7.58 -9.85 8.38
C LYS A 25 -7.52 -8.85 9.54
N PRO A 26 -8.06 -7.63 9.40
CA PRO A 26 -8.91 -7.15 8.29
C PRO A 26 -8.15 -7.05 6.96
N GLU A 27 -8.85 -7.24 5.84
CA GLU A 27 -8.19 -7.26 4.53
C GLU A 27 -7.58 -5.90 4.17
N PRO A 28 -6.37 -5.87 3.59
CA PRO A 28 -5.81 -4.66 3.02
C PRO A 28 -6.73 -4.11 1.92
N ALA A 29 -6.82 -2.78 1.85
CA ALA A 29 -7.66 -2.10 0.88
C ALA A 29 -6.85 -1.06 0.11
N VAL A 30 -7.13 -0.94 -1.19
CA VAL A 30 -6.57 0.09 -2.06
C VAL A 30 -7.73 0.96 -2.55
N MET A 31 -7.61 2.27 -2.36
CA MET A 31 -8.63 3.24 -2.73
C MET A 31 -8.00 4.33 -3.59
N ILE A 32 -8.67 4.74 -4.65
CA ILE A 32 -8.28 5.94 -5.40
C ILE A 32 -8.74 7.14 -4.59
N THR A 33 -7.80 8.00 -4.18
CA THR A 33 -8.08 9.22 -3.40
C THR A 33 -7.95 10.50 -4.22
N GLY A 34 -7.33 10.42 -5.39
CA GLY A 34 -7.13 11.58 -6.25
C GLY A 34 -6.92 11.18 -7.69
N TYR A 35 -7.38 12.04 -8.58
CA TYR A 35 -7.06 12.00 -10.00
C TYR A 35 -6.63 13.40 -10.40
N THR A 36 -5.36 13.55 -10.72
CA THR A 36 -4.81 14.76 -11.34
C THR A 36 -4.49 14.38 -12.79
N GLY A 37 -4.64 15.28 -13.76
CA GLY A 37 -4.69 14.92 -15.20
C GLY A 37 -3.61 13.95 -15.73
N ASN A 38 -2.46 13.83 -15.07
CA ASN A 38 -1.40 12.89 -15.44
C ASN A 38 -1.01 11.87 -14.34
N SER A 39 -1.69 11.86 -13.18
CA SER A 39 -1.36 11.04 -12.02
C SER A 39 -2.59 10.60 -11.24
N ILE A 40 -2.58 9.35 -10.78
CA ILE A 40 -3.61 8.80 -9.90
C ILE A 40 -3.01 8.64 -8.51
N THR A 41 -3.71 9.13 -7.49
CA THR A 41 -3.33 8.94 -6.10
C THR A 41 -4.07 7.74 -5.53
N LEU A 42 -3.32 6.77 -5.02
CA LEU A 42 -3.83 5.58 -4.36
C LEU A 42 -3.52 5.65 -2.87
N ALA A 43 -4.54 5.50 -2.03
CA ALA A 43 -4.36 5.24 -0.62
C ALA A 43 -4.43 3.74 -0.36
N VAL A 44 -3.39 3.23 0.31
CA VAL A 44 -3.26 1.83 0.70
C VAL A 44 -3.44 1.73 2.21
N ARG A 45 -4.45 0.98 2.64
CA ARG A 45 -4.72 0.71 4.06
C ARG A 45 -4.41 -0.73 4.38
N TYR A 46 -3.64 -0.95 5.44
CA TYR A 46 -3.25 -2.28 5.92
C TYR A 46 -3.15 -2.27 7.45
N TRP A 47 -3.11 -3.47 8.05
CA TRP A 47 -3.03 -3.68 9.49
C TRP A 47 -1.73 -4.41 9.83
N VAL A 48 -1.11 -4.09 10.97
CA VAL A 48 0.15 -4.72 11.42
C VAL A 48 0.05 -5.11 12.89
N ALA A 49 0.57 -6.28 13.26
CA ALA A 49 0.35 -6.87 14.59
C ALA A 49 1.23 -6.25 15.68
N ASN A 50 2.52 -6.06 15.42
CA ASN A 50 3.49 -5.38 16.28
C ASN A 50 4.75 -5.02 15.47
N ARG A 51 5.52 -4.01 15.91
CA ARG A 51 6.68 -3.42 15.18
C ARG A 51 6.32 -2.66 13.90
N GLN A 52 5.48 -1.63 14.05
CA GLN A 52 5.05 -0.74 12.96
C GLN A 52 6.20 -0.26 12.06
N GLN A 53 7.35 0.14 12.62
CA GLN A 53 8.45 0.67 11.82
C GLN A 53 9.14 -0.35 10.90
N ALA A 54 9.28 -1.60 11.35
CA ALA A 54 9.84 -2.66 10.51
C ALA A 54 8.88 -3.01 9.37
N ALA A 55 7.58 -3.09 9.69
CA ALA A 55 6.54 -3.36 8.71
C ALA A 55 6.44 -2.27 7.64
N ILE A 56 6.55 -0.98 8.02
CA ILE A 56 6.52 0.14 7.06
C ILE A 56 7.65 0.03 6.04
N SER A 57 8.88 -0.27 6.49
CA SER A 57 10.04 -0.42 5.60
C SER A 57 9.84 -1.56 4.60
N GLU A 58 9.31 -2.70 5.07
CA GLU A 58 9.04 -3.87 4.24
C GLU A 58 7.91 -3.61 3.23
N VAL A 59 6.84 -2.94 3.66
CA VAL A 59 5.73 -2.50 2.78
C VAL A 59 6.23 -1.56 1.70
N ILE A 60 6.99 -0.52 2.05
CA ILE A 60 7.53 0.43 1.06
C ILE A 60 8.45 -0.27 0.07
N TYR A 61 9.31 -1.17 0.55
CA TYR A 61 10.18 -1.96 -0.32
C TYR A 61 9.39 -2.86 -1.28
N SER A 62 8.36 -3.56 -0.78
CA SER A 62 7.50 -4.41 -1.61
C SER A 62 6.72 -3.59 -2.64
N LEU A 63 6.13 -2.46 -2.23
CA LEU A 63 5.42 -1.56 -3.14
C LEU A 63 6.36 -0.95 -4.19
N ARG A 64 7.61 -0.62 -3.85
CA ARG A 64 8.60 -0.11 -4.81
C ARG A 64 9.02 -1.16 -5.83
N LYS A 65 8.95 -2.45 -5.50
CA LYS A 65 9.17 -3.53 -6.48
C LYS A 65 8.02 -3.68 -7.47
N VAL A 66 6.79 -3.59 -6.98
CA VAL A 66 5.58 -3.73 -7.80
C VAL A 66 5.34 -2.47 -8.64
N LEU A 67 5.60 -1.31 -8.06
CA LEU A 67 5.37 0.02 -8.65
C LEU A 67 6.66 0.84 -8.63
N PRO A 68 7.67 0.48 -9.47
CA PRO A 68 8.98 1.13 -9.45
C PRO A 68 8.94 2.61 -9.82
N ASN A 69 7.97 3.02 -10.63
CA ASN A 69 7.84 4.42 -11.06
C ASN A 69 6.82 5.22 -10.24
N ALA A 70 6.14 4.61 -9.26
CA ALA A 70 5.19 5.32 -8.42
C ALA A 70 5.90 6.16 -7.35
N ASP A 71 5.34 7.34 -7.08
CA ASP A 71 5.72 8.16 -5.94
C ASP A 71 5.04 7.60 -4.69
N LEU A 72 5.83 7.13 -3.73
CA LEU A 72 5.34 6.48 -2.51
C LEU A 72 5.48 7.45 -1.34
N ALA A 73 4.35 7.82 -0.75
CA ALA A 73 4.29 8.62 0.47
C ALA A 73 3.71 7.79 1.61
N ILE A 74 4.33 7.87 2.79
CA ILE A 74 3.79 7.30 4.02
C ILE A 74 2.87 8.34 4.63
N LEU A 75 1.58 8.01 4.72
CA LEU A 75 0.65 8.73 5.60
C LEU A 75 0.79 8.08 6.98
N GLU A 76 1.27 8.85 7.96
CA GLU A 76 1.46 8.36 9.33
C GLU A 76 0.18 7.67 9.84
N PRO A 77 0.31 6.61 10.67
CA PRO A 77 -0.85 5.95 11.25
C PRO A 77 -1.70 6.99 11.96
N ALA A 78 -2.99 7.08 11.61
CA ALA A 78 -3.94 7.85 12.40
C ALA A 78 -3.87 7.29 13.82
N GLY A 79 -3.26 8.07 14.70
CA GLY A 79 -2.85 7.64 16.02
C GLY A 79 -3.98 6.97 16.80
N ASN A 80 -3.56 6.05 17.66
CA ASN A 80 -4.37 5.50 18.72
C ASN A 80 -4.89 6.65 19.61
N ILE A 81 -6.10 7.16 19.35
CA ILE A 81 -6.84 7.99 20.30
C ILE A 81 -7.39 7.14 21.43
#